data_AF-A0A535UHS1-F1
#
_entry.id   AF-A0A535UHS1-F1
#
_cell.length_a   1.000
_cell.length_b   1.000
_cell.length_c   1.000
_cell.angle_alpha   90.00
_cell.angle_beta   90.00
_cell.angle_gamma   90.00
#
_symmetry.space_group_name_H-M   'P 1'
#
loop_
_entity.id
_entity.type
_entity.pdbx_description
1 polymer ?
#
loop_
_entity_poly.entity_id
_entity_poly.type
_entity_poly.pdbx_seq_one_letter_code
_entity_poly.pdbx_strand_id
1 'polypeptide(L)'
;MSIFRKAYSVVGAILMLQFLAQLYFIAAAIFTIVNANDNAKDVYAAFKNADNFAGLHAINGDIIGLTILVMVGLSFGSRYPWRTTILTGVLFVLLVIQSVLAHTGIPALSGLHGINALVMIGLGGFLTGRNWAFRPEPATPAPAR
;
A
#
# COMPACT_ATOMS: atom_id res chain seq x y z
N MET A 1 17.59 19.81 -1.41
CA MET A 1 17.10 18.40 -1.54
C MET A 1 16.88 18.09 -3.02
N SER A 2 17.34 16.94 -3.53
CA SER A 2 17.22 16.62 -4.97
C SER A 2 15.77 16.35 -5.40
N ILE A 3 15.47 16.53 -6.70
CA ILE A 3 14.14 16.25 -7.27
C ILE A 3 13.72 14.79 -7.04
N PHE A 4 14.65 13.84 -7.16
CA PHE A 4 14.41 12.42 -6.91
C PHE A 4 13.93 12.14 -5.49
N ARG A 5 14.51 12.82 -4.49
CA ARG A 5 14.09 12.65 -3.09
C ARG A 5 12.69 13.17 -2.83
N LYS A 6 12.32 14.30 -3.44
CA LYS A 6 10.94 14.84 -3.39
C LYS A 6 9.96 13.90 -4.09
N ALA A 7 10.31 13.43 -5.29
CA ALA A 7 9.49 12.47 -6.02
C ALA A 7 9.29 11.18 -5.21
N TYR A 8 10.36 10.59 -4.66
CA TYR A 8 10.27 9.40 -3.81
C TYR A 8 9.34 9.63 -2.61
N SER A 9 9.44 10.79 -1.96
CA SER A 9 8.58 11.17 -0.83
C SER A 9 7.10 11.28 -1.22
N VAL A 10 6.80 11.91 -2.36
CA VAL A 10 5.42 12.08 -2.84
C VAL A 10 4.84 10.74 -3.28
N VAL A 11 5.60 9.94 -4.02
CA VAL A 11 5.19 8.61 -4.46
C VAL A 11 4.95 7.69 -3.25
N GLY A 12 5.77 7.78 -2.20
CA GLY A 12 5.51 7.08 -0.94
C GLY A 12 4.20 7.51 -0.27
N ALA A 13 3.86 8.80 -0.28
CA ALA A 13 2.58 9.27 0.24
C ALA A 13 1.39 8.78 -0.60
N ILE A 14 1.53 8.75 -1.94
CA ILE A 14 0.54 8.15 -2.84
C ILE A 14 0.35 6.67 -2.51
N LEU A 15 1.43 5.92 -2.28
CA LEU A 15 1.37 4.53 -1.86
C LEU A 15 0.56 4.35 -0.57
N MET A 16 0.73 5.24 0.41
CA MET A 16 -0.07 5.18 1.64
C MET A 16 -1.55 5.42 1.38
N LEU A 17 -1.92 6.36 0.51
CA LEU A 17 -3.31 6.58 0.10
C LEU A 17 -3.88 5.36 -0.63
N GLN A 18 -3.10 4.73 -1.51
CA GLN A 18 -3.50 3.51 -2.20
C GLN A 18 -3.72 2.36 -1.22
N PHE A 19 -2.88 2.21 -0.18
CA PHE A 19 -3.12 1.20 0.86
C PHE A 19 -4.42 1.46 1.66
N LEU A 20 -4.73 2.72 1.97
CA LEU A 20 -6.00 3.06 2.61
C LEU A 20 -7.19 2.71 1.71
N ALA A 21 -7.11 3.03 0.42
CA ALA A 21 -8.12 2.65 -0.56
C ALA A 21 -8.25 1.12 -0.66
N GLN A 22 -7.13 0.39 -0.62
CA GLN A 22 -7.10 -1.07 -0.65
C GLN A 22 -7.88 -1.70 0.49
N LEU A 23 -7.68 -1.19 1.72
CA LEU A 23 -8.42 -1.61 2.91
C LEU A 23 -9.91 -1.26 2.81
N TYR A 24 -10.22 -0.06 2.33
CA TYR A 24 -11.61 0.37 2.13
C TYR A 24 -12.34 -0.52 1.13
N PHE A 25 -11.76 -0.80 -0.04
CA PHE A 25 -12.40 -1.61 -1.08
C PHE A 25 -12.65 -3.05 -0.62
N ILE A 26 -11.68 -3.70 0.04
CA ILE A 26 -11.91 -5.06 0.54
C ILE A 26 -12.93 -5.09 1.69
N ALA A 27 -12.90 -4.10 2.59
CA ALA A 27 -13.90 -3.98 3.64
C ALA A 27 -15.31 -3.76 3.06
N ALA A 28 -15.45 -2.89 2.07
CA ALA A 28 -16.72 -2.64 1.39
C ALA A 28 -17.26 -3.91 0.70
N ALA A 29 -16.39 -4.69 0.06
CA ALA A 29 -16.77 -5.97 -0.53
C ALA A 29 -17.26 -6.96 0.54
N ILE A 30 -16.48 -7.14 1.62
CA ILE A 30 -16.81 -8.06 2.72
C ILE A 30 -18.13 -7.64 3.39
N PHE A 31 -18.28 -6.38 3.77
CA PHE A 31 -19.48 -5.88 4.44
C PHE A 31 -20.72 -5.91 3.54
N THR A 32 -20.56 -5.88 2.23
CA THR A 32 -21.68 -6.11 1.29
C THR A 32 -22.17 -7.56 1.38
N ILE A 33 -21.26 -8.53 1.50
CA ILE A 33 -21.58 -9.96 1.58
C ILE A 33 -22.12 -10.34 2.95
N VAL A 34 -21.43 -10.00 4.03
CA VAL A 34 -21.75 -10.50 5.38
C VAL A 34 -23.02 -9.88 5.99
N ASN A 35 -23.49 -8.76 5.46
CA ASN A 35 -24.73 -8.11 5.91
C ASN A 35 -25.95 -8.48 5.04
N ALA A 36 -25.77 -9.38 4.05
CA ALA A 36 -26.89 -9.88 3.26
C ALA A 36 -27.80 -10.75 4.14
N ASN A 37 -29.12 -10.68 3.91
CA ASN A 37 -30.03 -11.64 4.52
C ASN A 37 -29.68 -13.05 4.04
N ASP A 38 -29.86 -14.04 4.92
CA ASP A 38 -29.57 -15.44 4.63
C ASP A 38 -30.68 -16.09 3.79
N ASN A 39 -30.85 -15.58 2.56
CA ASN A 39 -31.67 -16.18 1.54
C ASN A 39 -30.96 -16.13 0.19
N ALA A 40 -31.25 -17.10 -0.67
CA ALA A 40 -30.51 -17.30 -1.92
C ALA A 40 -30.49 -16.06 -2.84
N LYS A 41 -31.59 -15.30 -2.89
CA LYS A 41 -31.70 -14.11 -3.75
C LYS A 41 -30.80 -12.99 -3.24
N ASP A 42 -30.85 -12.71 -1.94
CA ASP A 42 -30.11 -11.60 -1.34
C ASP A 42 -28.61 -11.91 -1.29
N VAL A 43 -28.22 -13.15 -1.00
CA VAL A 43 -26.82 -13.60 -1.06
C VAL A 43 -26.25 -13.46 -2.47
N TYR A 44 -26.98 -13.92 -3.49
CA TYR A 44 -26.54 -13.79 -4.88
C TYR A 44 -26.36 -12.32 -5.30
N ALA A 45 -27.32 -11.46 -4.94
CA ALA A 45 -27.23 -10.03 -5.21
C ALA A 45 -26.04 -9.38 -4.49
N ALA A 46 -25.76 -9.79 -3.26
CA ALA A 46 -24.64 -9.29 -2.46
C ALA A 46 -23.28 -9.64 -3.08
N PHE A 47 -23.07 -10.87 -3.53
CA PHE A 47 -21.85 -11.25 -4.26
C PHE A 47 -21.67 -10.40 -5.52
N LYS A 48 -22.72 -10.27 -6.34
CA LYS A 48 -22.68 -9.45 -7.57
C LYS A 48 -22.34 -7.97 -7.29
N ASN A 49 -22.84 -7.41 -6.19
CA ASN A 49 -22.53 -6.02 -5.81
C ASN A 49 -21.12 -5.90 -5.22
N ALA A 50 -20.67 -6.89 -4.45
CA ALA A 50 -19.33 -6.95 -3.89
C ALA A 50 -18.25 -7.08 -4.97
N ASP A 51 -18.55 -7.70 -6.11
CA ASP A 51 -17.64 -7.83 -7.26
C ASP A 51 -17.10 -6.47 -7.75
N ASN A 52 -17.90 -5.40 -7.68
CA ASN A 52 -17.42 -4.06 -8.04
C ASN A 52 -16.29 -3.59 -7.11
N PHE A 53 -16.46 -3.77 -5.80
CA PHE A 53 -15.44 -3.40 -4.82
C PHE A 53 -14.24 -4.33 -4.84
N ALA A 54 -14.46 -5.64 -5.04
CA ALA A 54 -13.38 -6.60 -5.23
C ALA A 54 -12.56 -6.29 -6.50
N GLY A 55 -13.23 -5.89 -7.59
CA GLY A 55 -12.59 -5.43 -8.82
C GLY A 55 -11.75 -4.16 -8.60
N LEU A 56 -12.30 -3.17 -7.88
CA LEU A 56 -11.52 -1.97 -7.51
C LEU A 56 -10.31 -2.30 -6.61
N HIS A 57 -10.45 -3.26 -5.69
CA HIS A 57 -9.33 -3.77 -4.90
C HIS A 57 -8.26 -4.42 -5.77
N ALA A 58 -8.64 -5.23 -6.76
CA ALA A 58 -7.69 -5.83 -7.69
C ALA A 58 -6.95 -4.78 -8.52
N ILE A 59 -7.69 -3.86 -9.17
CA ILE A 59 -7.13 -2.79 -10.00
C ILE A 59 -6.20 -1.89 -9.18
N ASN A 60 -6.61 -1.46 -7.98
CA ASN A 60 -5.76 -0.64 -7.12
C ASN A 60 -4.51 -1.41 -6.66
N GLY A 61 -4.61 -2.73 -6.49
CA GLY A 61 -3.46 -3.61 -6.24
C GLY A 61 -2.42 -3.58 -7.37
N ASP A 62 -2.85 -3.58 -8.64
CA ASP A 62 -1.97 -3.45 -9.79
C ASP A 62 -1.26 -2.08 -9.81
N ILE A 63 -2.01 -1.01 -9.54
CA ILE A 63 -1.45 0.35 -9.48
C ILE A 63 -0.45 0.47 -8.32
N ILE A 64 -0.73 -0.13 -7.15
CA ILE A 64 0.25 -0.24 -6.04
C ILE A 64 1.53 -0.89 -6.54
N GLY A 65 1.43 -1.96 -7.33
CA GLY A 65 2.59 -2.64 -7.88
C GLY A 65 3.47 -1.73 -8.75
N LEU A 66 2.84 -0.97 -9.65
CA LEU A 66 3.52 0.05 -10.46
C LEU A 66 4.13 1.16 -9.58
N THR A 67 3.41 1.63 -8.56
CA THR A 67 3.90 2.65 -7.63
C THR A 67 5.15 2.18 -6.87
N ILE A 68 5.17 0.94 -6.38
CA ILE A 68 6.35 0.36 -5.72
C ILE A 68 7.53 0.26 -6.69
N LEU A 69 7.31 -0.17 -7.95
CA LEU A 69 8.37 -0.20 -8.97
C LEU A 69 8.96 1.19 -9.22
N VAL A 70 8.11 2.22 -9.30
CA VAL A 70 8.56 3.61 -9.42
C VAL A 70 9.38 4.03 -8.20
N MET A 71 8.95 3.68 -6.98
CA MET A 71 9.73 3.94 -5.77
C MET A 71 11.10 3.25 -5.80
N VAL A 72 11.19 2.00 -6.29
CA VAL A 72 12.46 1.29 -6.47
C VAL A 72 13.38 2.08 -7.41
N GLY A 73 12.91 2.48 -8.59
CA GLY A 73 13.69 3.31 -9.52
C GLY A 73 14.14 4.64 -8.90
N LEU A 74 13.22 5.35 -8.23
CA LEU A 74 13.51 6.61 -7.55
C LEU A 74 14.50 6.46 -6.39
N SER A 75 14.54 5.31 -5.72
CA SER A 75 15.45 5.08 -4.58
C SER A 75 16.92 5.16 -5.00
N PHE A 76 17.26 4.67 -6.20
CA PHE A 76 18.61 4.78 -6.77
C PHE A 76 18.96 6.24 -7.11
N GLY A 77 18.07 6.95 -7.80
CA GLY A 77 18.27 8.37 -8.15
C GLY A 77 18.28 9.32 -6.95
N SER A 78 17.64 8.93 -5.86
CA SER A 78 17.58 9.71 -4.61
C SER A 78 18.90 9.76 -3.85
N ARG A 79 19.83 8.83 -4.13
CA ARG A 79 21.10 8.67 -3.39
C ARG A 79 20.89 8.68 -1.87
N TYR A 80 19.84 8.00 -1.41
CA TYR A 80 19.65 7.74 0.03
C TYR A 80 20.72 6.74 0.52
N PRO A 81 20.92 6.59 1.84
CA PRO A 81 21.70 5.47 2.35
C PRO A 81 21.16 4.15 1.80
N TRP A 82 22.04 3.21 1.47
CA TRP A 82 21.68 1.91 0.87
C TRP A 82 20.58 1.18 1.62
N ARG A 83 20.47 1.37 2.95
CA ARG A 83 19.37 0.85 3.76
C ARG A 83 18.00 1.23 3.20
N THR A 84 17.77 2.47 2.75
CA THR A 84 16.48 2.90 2.17
C THR A 84 16.22 2.17 0.85
N THR A 85 17.23 2.06 -0.01
CA THR A 85 17.13 1.33 -1.28
C THR A 85 16.82 -0.15 -1.06
N ILE A 86 17.53 -0.81 -0.13
CA ILE A 86 17.32 -2.20 0.25
C ILE A 86 15.90 -2.40 0.79
N LEU A 87 15.46 -1.56 1.72
CA LEU A 87 14.10 -1.66 2.28
C LEU A 87 13.01 -1.39 1.24
N THR A 88 13.26 -0.52 0.25
CA THR A 88 12.33 -0.35 -0.88
C THR A 88 12.32 -1.59 -1.78
N GLY A 89 13.46 -2.24 -1.97
CA GLY A 89 13.54 -3.54 -2.64
C GLY A 89 12.82 -4.65 -1.87
N VAL A 90 12.92 -4.67 -0.54
CA VAL A 90 12.15 -5.59 0.33
C VAL A 90 10.65 -5.36 0.15
N LEU A 91 10.20 -4.10 0.08
CA LEU A 91 8.80 -3.79 -0.20
C LEU A 91 8.33 -4.36 -1.55
N PHE A 92 9.18 -4.36 -2.57
CA PHE A 92 8.91 -5.04 -3.85
C PHE A 92 8.87 -6.56 -3.73
N VAL A 93 9.79 -7.18 -2.96
CA VAL A 93 9.72 -8.63 -2.71
C VAL A 93 8.42 -9.00 -1.97
N LEU A 94 8.02 -8.21 -0.98
CA LEU A 94 6.75 -8.40 -0.28
C LEU A 94 5.55 -8.27 -1.22
N LEU A 95 5.60 -7.39 -2.23
CA LEU A 95 4.58 -7.30 -3.28
C LEU A 95 4.52 -8.57 -4.14
N VAL A 96 5.66 -9.16 -4.51
CA VAL A 96 5.67 -10.43 -5.25
C VAL A 96 5.03 -11.54 -4.42
N ILE A 97 5.41 -11.64 -3.13
CA ILE A 97 4.78 -12.57 -2.18
C ILE A 97 3.27 -12.28 -2.08
N GLN A 98 2.87 -11.00 -1.99
CA GLN A 98 1.48 -10.58 -1.92
C GLN A 98 0.67 -11.09 -3.10
N SER A 99 1.20 -10.96 -4.32
CA SER A 99 0.56 -11.43 -5.54
C SER A 99 0.42 -12.96 -5.56
N VAL A 100 1.47 -13.69 -5.17
CA VAL A 100 1.42 -15.16 -5.07
C VAL A 100 0.32 -15.58 -4.08
N LEU A 101 0.30 -15.01 -2.87
CA LEU A 101 -0.68 -15.33 -1.84
C LEU A 101 -2.11 -15.09 -2.33
N ALA A 102 -2.36 -13.95 -2.98
CA ALA A 102 -3.68 -13.60 -3.51
C ALA A 102 -4.21 -14.62 -4.55
N HIS A 103 -3.32 -15.26 -5.32
CA HIS A 103 -3.69 -16.14 -6.43
C HIS A 103 -3.52 -17.64 -6.15
N THR A 104 -3.20 -18.05 -4.92
CA THR A 104 -3.05 -19.49 -4.61
C THR A 104 -4.34 -20.30 -4.77
N GLY A 105 -5.51 -19.67 -4.58
CA GLY A 105 -6.82 -20.34 -4.59
C GLY A 105 -7.10 -21.20 -3.35
N ILE A 106 -6.15 -21.29 -2.41
CA ILE A 106 -6.32 -22.03 -1.15
C ILE A 106 -6.70 -21.02 -0.06
N PRO A 107 -7.94 -21.03 0.47
CA PRO A 107 -8.43 -19.94 1.33
C PRO A 107 -7.51 -19.63 2.53
N ALA A 108 -7.00 -20.67 3.20
CA ALA A 108 -6.10 -20.50 4.35
C ALA A 108 -4.77 -19.83 3.97
N LEU A 109 -4.21 -20.13 2.79
CA LEU A 109 -2.99 -19.50 2.30
C LEU A 109 -3.26 -18.11 1.73
N SER A 110 -4.34 -17.94 0.98
CA SER A 110 -4.79 -16.63 0.49
C SER A 110 -5.09 -15.65 1.64
N GLY A 111 -5.56 -16.14 2.78
CA GLY A 111 -5.73 -15.33 3.99
C GLY A 111 -4.42 -14.67 4.48
N LEU A 112 -3.26 -15.30 4.25
CA LEU A 112 -1.96 -14.72 4.60
C LEU A 112 -1.65 -13.44 3.80
N HIS A 113 -2.30 -13.22 2.66
CA HIS A 113 -2.17 -11.97 1.90
C HIS A 113 -2.63 -10.77 2.74
N GLY A 114 -3.63 -10.94 3.63
CA GLY A 114 -4.08 -9.89 4.54
C GLY A 114 -2.99 -9.52 5.55
N ILE A 115 -2.29 -10.53 6.10
CA ILE A 115 -1.19 -10.31 7.05
C ILE A 115 0.00 -9.64 6.35
N ASN A 116 0.39 -10.13 5.18
CA ASN A 116 1.49 -9.54 4.41
C ASN A 116 1.16 -8.10 3.97
N ALA A 117 -0.10 -7.77 3.67
CA ALA A 117 -0.54 -6.40 3.41
C ALA A 117 -0.23 -5.47 4.60
N LEU A 118 -0.48 -5.91 5.85
CA LEU A 118 -0.17 -5.12 7.03
C LEU A 118 1.34 -4.86 7.18
N VAL A 119 2.18 -5.85 6.86
CA VAL A 119 3.64 -5.70 6.85
C VAL A 119 4.06 -4.68 5.79
N MET A 120 3.49 -4.74 4.59
CA MET A 120 3.74 -3.77 3.52
C MET A 120 3.32 -2.35 3.91
N ILE A 121 2.16 -2.19 4.56
CA ILE A 121 1.69 -0.91 5.09
C ILE A 121 2.67 -0.36 6.12
N GLY A 122 3.13 -1.19 7.06
CA GLY A 122 4.09 -0.80 8.08
C GLY A 122 5.43 -0.35 7.47
N LEU A 123 5.97 -1.12 6.54
CA LEU A 123 7.23 -0.79 5.86
C LEU A 123 7.08 0.45 4.96
N GLY A 124 6.01 0.54 4.18
CA GLY A 124 5.70 1.69 3.32
C GLY A 124 5.51 2.96 4.13
N GLY A 125 4.80 2.87 5.27
CA GLY A 125 4.62 3.97 6.22
C GLY A 125 5.94 4.41 6.84
N PHE A 126 6.79 3.46 7.24
CA PHE A 126 8.14 3.74 7.74
C PHE A 126 9.00 4.47 6.69
N LEU A 127 9.06 3.95 5.45
CA LEU A 127 9.83 4.54 4.36
C LEU A 127 9.34 5.94 4.01
N THR A 128 8.03 6.13 3.91
CA THR A 128 7.40 7.42 3.60
C THR A 128 7.64 8.43 4.72
N GLY A 129 7.35 8.04 5.96
CA GLY A 129 7.52 8.89 7.13
C GLY A 129 8.98 9.30 7.31
N ARG A 130 9.93 8.35 7.26
CA ARG A 130 11.37 8.60 7.47
C ARG A 130 11.97 9.52 6.41
N ASN A 131 11.52 9.41 5.16
CA ASN A 131 12.06 10.12 4.01
C ASN A 131 11.18 11.29 3.55
N TRP A 132 10.25 11.76 4.40
CA TRP A 132 9.38 12.90 4.07
C TRP A 132 10.21 14.15 3.74
N ALA A 133 10.01 14.66 2.53
CA ALA A 133 10.83 15.73 1.96
C ALA A 133 10.41 17.15 2.37
N PHE A 134 9.25 17.30 3.03
CA PHE A 134 8.64 18.59 3.34
C PHE A 134 8.48 18.78 4.86
N ARG A 135 9.43 18.28 5.64
CA ARG A 135 9.45 18.53 7.09
C ARG A 135 9.80 20.00 7.34
N PRO A 136 9.11 20.69 8.27
CA PRO A 136 9.55 22.00 8.75
C PRO A 136 10.95 21.90 9.32
N GLU A 137 11.80 22.87 9.01
CA GLU A 137 13.11 23.00 9.66
C GLU A 137 12.88 23.44 11.12
N PRO A 138 13.57 22.86 12.11
CA PRO A 138 13.47 23.36 13.48
C PRO A 138 13.89 24.83 13.49
N ALA A 139 13.05 25.70 14.04
CA ALA A 139 13.40 27.11 14.19
C ALA A 139 14.68 27.20 15.01
N THR A 140 15.74 27.77 14.43
CA THR A 140 16.98 28.07 15.16
C THR A 140 16.61 29.03 16.30
N PRO A 141 16.88 28.70 17.58
CA PRO A 141 16.65 29.62 18.68
C PRO A 141 17.41 30.91 18.42
N ALA A 142 16.74 32.05 18.55
CA ALA A 142 17.41 33.35 18.46
C ALA A 142 18.51 33.42 19.54
N PRO A 143 19.72 33.94 19.23
CA PRO A 143 20.77 34.07 20.22
C PRO A 143 20.27 34.92 21.39
N ALA A 144 20.50 34.44 22.62
CA ALA A 144 20.23 35.20 23.83
C ALA A 144 21.03 36.51 23.79
N ARG A 145 20.34 37.64 24.00
CA ARG A 145 20.94 38.97 24.07
C ARG A 145 21.65 39.17 25.40
#